data_AF-A0A7X7N540-F1
#
_entry.id   AF-A0A7X7N540-F1
#
_cell.length_a   1.000
_cell.length_b   1.000
_cell.length_c   1.000
_cell.angle_alpha   90.00
_cell.angle_beta   90.00
_cell.angle_gamma   90.00
#
_symmetry.space_group_name_H-M   'P 1'
#
loop_
_entity.id
_entity.type
_entity.pdbx_description
1 polymer ?
#
loop_
_entity_poly.entity_id
_entity_poly.type
_entity_poly.pdbx_seq_one_letter_code
_entity_poly.pdbx_strand_id
1 'polypeptide(L)'
;MGWHWDRSFKKVAITKYVKKGENIVDFTVAYDVASEIEPIYIVGDFGVEIVNLYKGKIVKEKNTLKNGSLTGQGYPFYSGRMIYKSMFNFTGGKKRVFLKIINPSGTLFKIKINGKNAGNILWSPYMLEITPFIKKGKNNISVELVSSLQNSWGPLHEKEGDDNRWCGPHAFEDESFVREELSLFNYGIGGLEILSV
;
A
#
# COMPACT_ATOMS: atom_id res chain seq x y z
N MET A 1 -1.50 -17.94 6.47
CA MET A 1 -0.60 -17.22 5.54
C MET A 1 0.27 -16.27 6.35
N GLY A 2 1.57 -16.51 6.50
CA GLY A 2 2.45 -15.70 7.37
C GLY A 2 3.85 -15.41 6.81
N TRP A 3 4.16 -15.88 5.60
CA TRP A 3 5.52 -15.87 5.03
C TRP A 3 6.00 -14.51 4.52
N HIS A 4 5.15 -13.48 4.58
CA HIS A 4 5.50 -12.11 4.20
C HIS A 4 5.86 -11.23 5.42
N TRP A 5 5.79 -11.80 6.62
CA TRP A 5 6.29 -11.21 7.87
C TRP A 5 7.49 -12.04 8.33
N ASP A 6 8.47 -11.42 9.00
CA ASP A 6 9.59 -12.18 9.57
C ASP A 6 9.08 -13.23 10.56
N ARG A 7 9.73 -14.40 10.55
CA ARG A 7 9.36 -15.55 11.39
C ARG A 7 9.48 -15.25 12.89
N SER A 8 10.26 -14.24 13.25
CA SER A 8 10.48 -13.77 14.62
C SER A 8 9.27 -13.02 15.18
N PHE A 9 8.37 -12.51 14.32
CA PHE A 9 7.12 -11.90 14.77
C PHE A 9 6.12 -12.97 15.21
N LYS A 10 6.10 -13.22 16.53
CA LYS A 10 5.04 -13.98 17.18
C LYS A 10 3.77 -13.15 17.23
N LYS A 11 2.63 -13.78 16.95
CA LYS A 11 1.31 -13.13 16.96
C LYS A 11 0.51 -13.60 18.17
N VAL A 12 -0.12 -12.65 18.84
CA VAL A 12 -1.07 -12.90 19.94
C VAL A 12 -2.43 -12.37 19.51
N ALA A 13 -3.46 -13.22 19.60
CA ALA A 13 -4.82 -12.81 19.25
C ALA A 13 -5.41 -11.92 20.35
N ILE A 14 -5.58 -10.63 20.04
CA ILE A 14 -6.09 -9.64 21.01
C ILE A 14 -7.58 -9.30 20.84
N THR A 15 -8.24 -9.77 19.77
CA THR A 15 -9.59 -9.32 19.35
C THR A 15 -10.62 -9.33 20.47
N LYS A 16 -10.63 -10.35 21.34
CA LYS A 16 -11.60 -10.47 22.45
C LYS A 16 -11.36 -9.52 23.62
N TYR A 17 -10.17 -8.90 23.69
CA TYR A 17 -9.77 -8.00 24.76
C TYR A 17 -9.91 -6.53 24.38
N VAL A 18 -9.90 -6.22 23.07
CA VAL A 18 -10.01 -4.85 22.55
C VAL A 18 -11.39 -4.27 22.86
N LYS A 19 -11.41 -3.06 23.42
CA LYS A 19 -12.62 -2.30 23.74
C LYS A 19 -12.66 -1.00 22.96
N LYS A 20 -13.85 -0.41 22.81
CA LYS A 20 -13.98 0.94 22.26
C LYS A 20 -13.34 1.95 23.23
N GLY A 21 -12.41 2.76 22.73
CA GLY A 21 -11.68 3.75 23.51
C GLY A 21 -10.18 3.46 23.50
N GLU A 22 -9.49 3.95 24.52
CA GLU A 22 -8.08 3.69 24.71
C GLU A 22 -7.86 2.26 25.21
N ASN A 23 -6.88 1.58 24.60
CA ASN A 23 -6.42 0.26 25.01
C ASN A 23 -4.91 0.37 25.19
N ILE A 24 -4.40 -0.20 26.28
CA ILE A 24 -2.97 -0.23 26.59
C ILE A 24 -2.49 -1.68 26.37
N VAL A 25 -1.36 -1.83 25.69
CA VAL A 25 -0.73 -3.13 25.45
C VAL A 25 0.63 -3.10 26.14
N ASP A 26 0.70 -3.80 27.28
CA ASP A 26 1.93 -3.95 28.05
C ASP A 26 2.56 -5.32 27.79
N PHE A 27 3.88 -5.37 27.79
CA PHE A 27 4.65 -6.61 27.70
C PHE A 27 5.84 -6.56 28.64
N THR A 28 6.29 -7.74 29.07
CA THR A 28 7.48 -7.91 29.89
C THR A 28 8.43 -8.84 29.16
N VAL A 29 9.68 -8.41 29.03
CA VAL A 29 10.74 -9.17 28.37
C VAL A 29 11.95 -9.23 29.30
N ALA A 30 12.67 -10.35 29.28
CA ALA A 30 14.00 -10.42 29.89
C ALA A 30 14.94 -9.61 29.00
N TYR A 31 15.42 -8.48 29.51
CA TYR A 31 16.25 -7.53 28.77
C TYR A 31 17.72 -7.66 29.18
N ASP A 32 18.62 -7.65 28.20
CA ASP A 32 20.06 -7.51 28.36
C ASP A 32 20.64 -6.54 27.32
N VAL A 33 21.97 -6.35 27.35
CA VAL A 33 22.67 -5.43 26.45
C VAL A 33 22.61 -5.83 24.96
N ALA A 34 22.19 -7.06 24.65
CA ALA A 34 22.04 -7.55 23.28
C ALA A 34 20.55 -7.58 22.84
N SER A 35 19.64 -7.12 23.71
CA SER A 35 18.21 -7.15 23.46
C SER A 35 17.78 -5.88 22.72
N GLU A 36 17.53 -6.01 21.43
CA GLU A 36 16.92 -4.96 20.61
C GLU A 36 15.38 -5.05 20.65
N ILE A 37 14.72 -3.90 20.82
CA ILE A 37 13.25 -3.82 20.84
C ILE A 37 12.77 -3.32 19.48
N GLU A 38 12.07 -4.22 18.77
CA GLU A 38 11.42 -3.93 17.50
C GLU A 38 10.03 -3.29 17.69
N PRO A 39 9.53 -2.52 16.71
CA PRO A 39 8.16 -2.00 16.73
C PRO A 39 7.10 -3.11 16.87
N ILE A 40 6.05 -2.82 17.63
CA ILE A 40 4.90 -3.73 17.78
C ILE A 40 3.82 -3.34 16.79
N TYR A 41 3.31 -4.33 16.07
CA TYR A 41 2.26 -4.15 15.08
C TYR A 41 0.94 -4.73 15.54
N ILE A 42 -0.13 -3.97 15.30
CA ILE A 42 -1.49 -4.49 15.34
C ILE A 42 -1.89 -4.81 13.90
N VAL A 43 -2.38 -6.02 13.67
CA VAL A 43 -2.80 -6.50 12.35
C VAL A 43 -4.21 -7.07 12.42
N GLY A 44 -5.04 -6.77 11.42
CA GLY A 44 -6.42 -7.22 11.35
C GLY A 44 -7.24 -6.42 10.35
N ASP A 45 -8.54 -6.66 10.34
CA ASP A 45 -9.48 -6.06 9.39
C ASP A 45 -10.01 -4.73 9.95
N PHE A 46 -9.22 -3.67 9.82
CA PHE A 46 -9.56 -2.32 10.26
C PHE A 46 -8.90 -1.26 9.38
N GLY A 47 -9.43 -0.04 9.44
CA GLY A 47 -8.78 1.14 8.89
C GLY A 47 -7.99 1.90 9.96
N VAL A 48 -7.06 2.75 9.54
CA VAL A 48 -6.37 3.70 10.42
C VAL A 48 -6.55 5.12 9.92
N GLU A 49 -7.07 5.98 10.79
CA GLU A 49 -7.18 7.42 10.56
C GLU A 49 -6.00 8.12 11.23
N ILE A 50 -5.18 8.83 10.45
CA ILE A 50 -4.10 9.66 10.99
C ILE A 50 -4.71 10.91 11.60
N VAL A 51 -4.58 11.06 12.92
CA VAL A 51 -5.17 12.17 13.70
C VAL A 51 -4.28 13.40 13.62
N ASN A 52 -2.96 13.20 13.66
CA ASN A 52 -1.94 14.20 13.46
C ASN A 52 -0.64 13.52 13.01
N LEU A 53 0.45 14.29 12.85
CA LEU A 53 1.73 13.78 12.36
C LEU A 53 2.34 12.67 13.24
N TYR A 54 1.88 12.47 14.47
CA TYR A 54 2.46 11.53 15.44
C TYR A 54 1.56 10.34 15.75
N LYS A 55 0.24 10.44 15.49
CA LYS A 55 -0.75 9.49 16.02
C LYS A 55 -1.78 9.07 14.99
N GLY A 56 -2.05 7.77 14.94
CA GLY A 56 -3.17 7.17 14.23
C GLY A 56 -4.21 6.57 15.18
N LYS A 57 -5.44 6.41 14.70
CA LYS A 57 -6.54 5.77 15.41
C LYS A 57 -7.11 4.63 14.59
N ILE A 58 -7.30 3.47 15.22
CA ILE A 58 -8.02 2.34 14.62
C ILE A 58 -9.49 2.72 14.44
N VAL A 59 -9.97 2.57 13.21
CA VAL A 59 -11.34 2.85 12.80
C VAL A 59 -11.90 1.67 12.02
N LYS A 60 -13.22 1.65 11.82
CA LYS A 60 -13.84 0.67 10.91
C LYS A 60 -13.30 0.88 9.49
N GLU A 61 -12.98 -0.21 8.82
CA GLU A 61 -12.58 -0.18 7.41
C GLU A 61 -13.69 0.43 6.54
N LYS A 62 -13.29 1.19 5.52
CA LYS A 62 -14.24 1.77 4.56
C LYS A 62 -14.69 0.70 3.57
N ASN A 63 -15.98 0.67 3.25
CA ASN A 63 -16.53 -0.26 2.25
C ASN A 63 -16.12 0.10 0.81
N THR A 64 -15.74 1.37 0.57
CA THR A 64 -15.42 1.90 -0.76
C THR A 64 -14.26 2.87 -0.69
N LEU A 65 -13.34 2.76 -1.63
CA LEU A 65 -12.21 3.67 -1.81
C LEU A 65 -12.39 4.50 -3.07
N LYS A 66 -11.86 5.72 -3.02
CA LYS A 66 -11.68 6.63 -4.14
C LYS A 66 -10.31 6.36 -4.79
N ASN A 67 -10.15 6.86 -6.02
CA ASN A 67 -8.83 7.05 -6.61
C ASN A 67 -7.97 8.01 -5.77
N GLY A 68 -6.66 7.89 -5.88
CA GLY A 68 -5.66 8.64 -5.11
C GLY A 68 -5.02 7.83 -3.99
N SER A 69 -4.43 8.55 -3.02
CA SER A 69 -3.66 7.97 -1.92
C SER A 69 -4.51 7.06 -1.02
N LEU A 70 -3.97 5.88 -0.70
CA LEU A 70 -4.50 4.92 0.26
C LEU A 70 -4.31 5.39 1.71
N THR A 71 -3.27 6.18 1.97
CA THR A 71 -2.94 6.73 3.29
C THR A 71 -4.10 7.54 3.85
N GLY A 72 -4.67 8.45 3.04
CA GLY A 72 -5.84 9.26 3.42
C GLY A 72 -7.16 8.49 3.46
N GLN A 73 -7.15 7.18 3.19
CA GLN A 73 -8.36 6.37 3.03
C GLN A 73 -8.50 5.25 4.05
N GLY A 74 -7.63 5.20 5.06
CA GLY A 74 -7.66 4.17 6.10
C GLY A 74 -6.54 3.15 6.00
N TYR A 75 -5.60 3.31 5.06
CA TYR A 75 -4.53 2.34 4.81
C TYR A 75 -3.12 2.96 4.87
N PRO A 76 -2.80 3.84 5.84
CA PRO A 76 -1.49 4.48 5.94
C PRO A 76 -0.36 3.46 6.12
N PHE A 77 -0.59 2.39 6.90
CA PHE A 77 0.41 1.35 7.21
C PHE A 77 0.17 0.05 6.43
N TYR A 78 -0.74 0.05 5.45
CA TYR A 78 -1.06 -1.17 4.72
C TYR A 78 0.04 -1.47 3.70
N SER A 79 0.86 -2.47 4.01
CA SER A 79 1.85 -3.00 3.10
C SER A 79 1.35 -4.31 2.48
N GLY A 80 0.97 -4.26 1.20
CA GLY A 80 0.38 -5.41 0.54
C GLY A 80 -0.13 -5.11 -0.86
N ARG A 81 -1.31 -5.65 -1.16
CA ARG A 81 -1.90 -5.61 -2.51
C ARG A 81 -3.30 -5.02 -2.44
N MET A 82 -3.59 -4.08 -3.34
CA MET A 82 -4.88 -3.41 -3.46
C MET A 82 -5.41 -3.58 -4.88
N ILE A 83 -6.64 -4.08 -5.04
CA ILE A 83 -7.23 -4.35 -6.36
C ILE A 83 -8.28 -3.30 -6.68
N TYR A 84 -7.97 -2.41 -7.62
CA TYR A 84 -8.93 -1.49 -8.21
C TYR A 84 -9.68 -2.19 -9.33
N LYS A 85 -11.01 -2.04 -9.38
CA LYS A 85 -11.87 -2.62 -10.42
C LYS A 85 -12.66 -1.51 -11.10
N SER A 86 -12.72 -1.56 -12.42
CA SER A 86 -13.49 -0.62 -13.24
C SER A 86 -13.99 -1.29 -14.52
N MET A 87 -14.77 -0.56 -15.31
CA MET A 87 -15.28 -0.99 -16.61
C MET A 87 -15.25 0.15 -17.62
N PHE A 88 -15.13 -0.20 -18.90
CA PHE A 88 -15.24 0.76 -20.00
C PHE A 88 -15.91 0.11 -21.21
N ASN A 89 -16.49 0.94 -22.07
CA ASN A 89 -17.04 0.51 -23.34
C ASN A 89 -16.04 0.76 -24.47
N PHE A 90 -15.82 -0.23 -25.31
CA PHE A 90 -14.99 -0.13 -26.51
C PHE A 90 -15.86 -0.25 -27.76
N THR A 91 -15.81 0.76 -28.63
CA THR A 91 -16.63 0.82 -29.84
C THR A 91 -16.17 -0.14 -30.95
N GLY A 92 -14.94 -0.64 -30.85
CA GLY A 92 -14.30 -1.45 -31.89
C GLY A 92 -13.41 -0.61 -32.81
N GLY A 93 -12.52 -1.28 -33.56
CA GLY A 93 -11.63 -0.62 -34.51
C GLY A 93 -10.38 -1.46 -34.80
N LYS A 94 -9.61 -1.06 -35.81
CA LYS A 94 -8.30 -1.67 -36.14
C LYS A 94 -7.12 -0.99 -35.42
N LYS A 95 -7.41 0.01 -34.59
CA LYS A 95 -6.41 0.79 -33.84
C LYS A 95 -5.84 -0.01 -32.68
N ARG A 96 -4.59 0.29 -32.30
CA ARG A 96 -3.99 -0.28 -31.08
C ARG A 96 -4.55 0.47 -29.88
N VAL A 97 -4.89 -0.26 -28.83
CA VAL A 97 -5.50 0.29 -27.62
C VAL A 97 -4.56 0.09 -26.45
N PHE A 98 -4.31 1.17 -25.71
CA PHE A 98 -3.44 1.18 -24.55
C PHE A 98 -4.20 1.60 -23.30
N LEU A 99 -3.88 0.96 -22.18
CA LEU A 99 -4.26 1.40 -20.84
C LEU A 99 -3.10 2.20 -20.25
N LYS A 100 -3.36 3.43 -19.81
CA LYS A 100 -2.41 4.27 -19.08
C LYS A 100 -2.89 4.45 -17.64
N ILE A 101 -1.98 4.28 -16.68
CA ILE A 101 -2.25 4.57 -15.27
C ILE A 101 -1.88 6.03 -14.99
N ILE A 102 -2.83 6.78 -14.42
CA ILE A 102 -2.64 8.20 -14.07
C ILE A 102 -2.17 8.31 -12.63
N ASN A 103 -1.11 9.09 -12.42
CA ASN A 103 -0.42 9.27 -11.13
C ASN A 103 -0.24 7.94 -10.37
N PRO A 104 0.44 6.95 -10.98
CA PRO A 104 0.72 5.69 -10.31
C PRO A 104 1.69 5.90 -9.15
N SER A 105 1.33 5.38 -7.97
CA SER A 105 2.24 5.30 -6.84
C SER A 105 2.18 3.91 -6.21
N GLY A 106 3.18 3.09 -6.52
CA GLY A 106 3.25 1.68 -6.17
C GLY A 106 4.48 1.05 -6.82
N THR A 107 4.87 -0.12 -6.33
CA THR A 107 6.07 -0.82 -6.80
C THR A 107 5.81 -1.66 -8.05
N LEU A 108 4.58 -2.16 -8.21
CA LEU A 108 4.16 -2.97 -9.34
C LEU A 108 2.65 -2.84 -9.56
N PHE A 109 2.23 -2.77 -10.82
CA PHE A 109 0.82 -2.81 -11.20
C PHE A 109 0.56 -4.02 -12.10
N LYS A 110 -0.29 -4.96 -11.64
CA LYS A 110 -0.69 -6.11 -12.45
C LYS A 110 -2.05 -5.86 -13.08
N ILE A 111 -2.12 -5.97 -14.40
CA ILE A 111 -3.29 -5.62 -15.19
C ILE A 111 -4.03 -6.89 -15.58
N LYS A 112 -5.33 -6.94 -15.30
CA LYS A 112 -6.23 -7.91 -15.92
C LYS A 112 -7.33 -7.22 -16.68
N ILE A 113 -7.62 -7.73 -17.88
CA ILE A 113 -8.71 -7.28 -18.72
C ILE A 113 -9.63 -8.49 -18.94
N ASN A 114 -10.93 -8.33 -18.66
CA ASN A 114 -11.92 -9.40 -18.78
C ASN A 114 -11.51 -10.71 -18.05
N GLY A 115 -10.83 -10.57 -16.89
CA GLY A 115 -10.33 -11.70 -16.09
C GLY A 115 -9.02 -12.31 -16.57
N LYS A 116 -8.54 -11.97 -17.77
CA LYS A 116 -7.27 -12.46 -18.33
C LYS A 116 -6.11 -11.57 -17.90
N ASN A 117 -4.96 -12.18 -17.59
CA ASN A 117 -3.73 -11.44 -17.31
C ASN A 117 -3.26 -10.73 -18.58
N ALA A 118 -3.24 -9.39 -18.56
CA ALA A 118 -2.83 -8.58 -19.70
C ALA A 118 -1.34 -8.21 -19.62
N GLY A 119 -0.73 -8.28 -18.43
CA GLY A 119 0.67 -7.93 -18.20
C GLY A 119 0.88 -7.14 -16.92
N ASN A 120 2.14 -6.75 -16.71
CA ASN A 120 2.60 -6.00 -15.56
C ASN A 120 3.22 -4.67 -16.01
N ILE A 121 3.04 -3.62 -15.22
CA ILE A 121 3.65 -2.31 -15.41
C ILE A 121 4.51 -2.03 -14.18
N LEU A 122 5.81 -1.81 -14.41
CA LEU A 122 6.80 -1.58 -13.34
C LEU A 122 7.41 -0.19 -13.39
N TRP A 123 7.43 0.46 -14.57
CA TRP A 123 8.05 1.78 -14.75
C TRP A 123 7.37 2.59 -15.87
N SER A 124 7.78 3.85 -15.99
CA SER A 124 7.36 4.77 -17.06
C SER A 124 7.63 4.17 -18.45
N PRO A 125 6.71 4.25 -19.43
CA PRO A 125 5.57 5.17 -19.53
C PRO A 125 4.26 4.72 -18.86
N TYR A 126 4.30 3.88 -17.82
CA TYR A 126 3.13 3.44 -17.02
C TYR A 126 1.89 3.07 -17.86
N MET A 127 2.16 2.39 -18.97
CA MET A 127 1.20 2.11 -20.02
C MET A 127 1.39 0.69 -20.56
N LEU A 128 0.30 0.04 -20.94
CA LEU A 128 0.30 -1.32 -21.46
C LEU A 128 -0.66 -1.42 -22.64
N GLU A 129 -0.24 -2.08 -23.72
CA GLU A 129 -1.15 -2.42 -24.81
C GLU A 129 -2.17 -3.48 -24.35
N ILE A 130 -3.46 -3.19 -24.51
CA ILE A 130 -4.56 -4.08 -24.13
C ILE A 130 -5.36 -4.60 -25.32
N THR A 131 -4.99 -4.24 -26.56
CA THR A 131 -5.67 -4.65 -27.81
C THR A 131 -6.05 -6.14 -27.84
N PRO A 132 -5.18 -7.10 -27.47
CA PRO A 132 -5.51 -8.53 -27.56
C PRO A 132 -6.54 -9.01 -26.53
N PHE A 133 -6.83 -8.21 -25.50
CA PHE A 133 -7.62 -8.63 -24.34
C PHE A 133 -9.02 -8.00 -24.30
N ILE A 134 -9.26 -7.01 -25.15
CA ILE A 134 -10.52 -6.26 -25.21
C ILE A 134 -11.48 -6.83 -26.24
N LYS A 135 -12.78 -6.57 -26.05
CA LYS A 135 -13.86 -6.92 -26.98
C LYS A 135 -14.72 -5.70 -27.29
N LYS A 136 -15.47 -5.71 -28.38
CA LYS A 136 -16.49 -4.69 -28.65
C LYS A 136 -17.54 -4.69 -27.52
N GLY A 137 -17.96 -3.50 -27.09
CA GLY A 137 -18.87 -3.31 -25.96
C GLY A 137 -18.14 -3.22 -24.62
N LYS A 138 -18.77 -3.75 -23.56
CA LYS A 138 -18.28 -3.63 -22.17
C LYS A 138 -17.08 -4.53 -21.90
N ASN A 139 -16.05 -3.93 -21.31
CA ASN A 139 -14.84 -4.59 -20.83
C ASN A 139 -14.62 -4.30 -19.35
N ASN A 140 -14.20 -5.31 -18.59
CA ASN A 140 -13.83 -5.15 -17.19
C ASN A 140 -12.32 -4.99 -17.07
N ILE A 141 -11.87 -4.07 -16.21
CA ILE A 141 -10.46 -3.86 -15.88
C ILE A 141 -10.26 -4.14 -14.40
N SER A 142 -9.17 -4.81 -14.05
CA SER A 142 -8.64 -4.77 -12.69
C SER A 142 -7.16 -4.42 -12.68
N VAL A 143 -6.77 -3.56 -11.76
CA VAL A 143 -5.38 -3.19 -11.49
C VAL A 143 -5.05 -3.61 -10.06
N GLU A 144 -4.20 -4.61 -9.90
CA GLU A 144 -3.61 -4.96 -8.60
C GLU A 144 -2.36 -4.10 -8.40
N LEU A 145 -2.48 -3.09 -7.54
CA LEU A 145 -1.36 -2.29 -7.04
C LEU A 145 -0.66 -3.11 -5.95
N VAL A 146 0.66 -3.24 -6.07
CA VAL A 146 1.53 -3.82 -5.04
C VAL A 146 2.34 -2.68 -4.42
N SER A 147 2.21 -2.48 -3.11
CA SER A 147 3.00 -1.50 -2.35
C SER A 147 4.35 -2.11 -1.92
N SER A 148 5.24 -1.29 -1.37
CA SER A 148 6.38 -1.80 -0.62
C SER A 148 6.06 -1.93 0.88
N LEU A 149 7.07 -2.30 1.65
CA LEU A 149 7.00 -2.35 3.11
C LEU A 149 7.31 -0.99 3.77
N GLN A 150 7.51 0.10 3.01
CA GLN A 150 8.02 1.39 3.53
C GLN A 150 7.27 1.87 4.78
N ASN A 151 5.94 1.90 4.73
CA ASN A 151 5.15 2.42 5.85
C ASN A 151 4.98 1.46 7.02
N SER A 152 5.44 0.21 6.91
CA SER A 152 5.37 -0.75 8.02
C SER A 152 6.76 -1.06 8.56
N TRP A 153 7.72 -1.38 7.69
CA TRP A 153 9.08 -1.83 8.04
C TRP A 153 10.18 -0.93 7.46
N GLY A 154 9.81 0.05 6.64
CA GLY A 154 10.76 1.06 6.21
C GLY A 154 11.03 2.06 7.33
N PRO A 155 11.97 2.99 7.10
CA PRO A 155 12.34 3.98 8.09
C PRO A 155 11.26 5.06 8.18
N LEU A 156 10.17 4.72 8.88
CA LEU A 156 8.94 5.51 9.02
C LEU A 156 9.17 6.88 9.67
N HIS A 157 10.30 7.06 10.31
CA HIS A 157 10.68 8.27 11.03
C HIS A 157 11.83 9.03 10.34
N GLU A 158 12.22 8.63 9.14
CA GLU A 158 13.34 9.29 8.45
C GLU A 158 12.95 10.70 7.98
N LYS A 159 13.88 11.65 8.17
CA LYS A 159 13.66 13.09 7.95
C LYS A 159 13.45 13.45 6.48
N GLU A 160 14.23 12.87 5.57
CA GLU A 160 14.12 13.10 4.13
C GLU A 160 12.96 12.33 3.48
N GLY A 161 12.42 11.31 4.17
CA GLY A 161 11.29 10.51 3.73
C GLY A 161 11.57 9.84 2.38
N ASP A 162 10.68 10.10 1.41
CA ASP A 162 10.74 9.47 0.08
C ASP A 162 11.90 10.01 -0.79
N ASP A 163 12.47 11.16 -0.42
CA ASP A 163 13.63 11.76 -1.11
C ASP A 163 14.96 11.16 -0.65
N ASN A 164 14.94 10.36 0.42
CA ASN A 164 16.13 9.67 0.89
C ASN A 164 16.62 8.66 -0.14
N ARG A 165 17.84 8.91 -0.64
CA ARG A 165 18.45 8.07 -1.68
C ARG A 165 19.14 6.82 -1.12
N TRP A 166 19.16 6.65 0.20
CA TRP A 166 19.87 5.56 0.88
C TRP A 166 19.13 5.06 2.11
N CYS A 167 18.90 3.75 2.19
CA CYS A 167 18.36 3.12 3.39
C CYS A 167 19.43 2.22 4.02
N GLY A 168 19.97 2.64 5.16
CA GLY A 168 20.91 1.87 5.98
C GLY A 168 20.49 1.91 7.46
N PRO A 169 21.23 1.24 8.36
CA PRO A 169 20.87 1.15 9.78
C PRO A 169 20.57 2.52 10.42
N HIS A 170 21.40 3.52 10.13
CA HIS A 170 21.22 4.89 10.62
C HIS A 170 19.86 5.52 10.29
N ALA A 171 19.18 5.10 9.23
CA ALA A 171 17.85 5.62 8.88
C ALA A 171 16.76 5.23 9.90
N PHE A 172 17.04 4.29 10.81
CA PHE A 172 16.08 3.80 11.80
C PHE A 172 16.36 4.29 13.22
N GLU A 173 17.60 4.67 13.53
CA GLU A 173 18.09 4.80 14.91
C GLU A 173 18.93 6.07 15.15
N ASP A 174 19.57 6.65 14.14
CA ASP A 174 20.42 7.83 14.33
C ASP A 174 19.57 9.11 14.38
N GLU A 175 19.60 9.80 15.52
CA GLU A 175 18.86 11.04 15.80
C GLU A 175 19.10 12.15 14.77
N SER A 176 20.22 12.11 14.07
CA SER A 176 20.53 13.04 12.97
C SER A 176 19.62 12.81 11.76
N PHE A 177 19.15 11.58 11.56
CA PHE A 177 18.34 11.14 10.42
C PHE A 177 16.87 10.87 10.78
N VAL A 178 16.53 10.68 12.06
CA VAL A 178 15.15 10.37 12.49
C VAL A 178 14.41 11.54 13.16
N ARG A 179 13.09 11.58 13.02
CA ARG A 179 12.18 12.55 13.64
C ARG A 179 10.99 11.85 14.31
N GLU A 180 10.33 12.53 15.24
CA GLU A 180 9.17 11.94 15.92
C GLU A 180 7.95 11.79 15.00
N GLU A 181 7.79 12.67 14.00
CA GLU A 181 6.67 12.59 13.06
C GLU A 181 6.75 11.34 12.17
N LEU A 182 5.57 10.81 11.84
CA LEU A 182 5.38 9.79 10.82
C LEU A 182 5.69 10.37 9.43
N SER A 183 6.59 9.70 8.73
CA SER A 183 6.97 9.91 7.33
C SER A 183 6.29 8.84 6.46
N LEU A 184 5.06 9.12 6.01
CA LEU A 184 4.23 8.15 5.29
C LEU A 184 4.37 8.28 3.77
N PHE A 185 4.78 7.20 3.12
CA PHE A 185 4.76 7.07 1.66
C PHE A 185 3.31 6.95 1.17
N ASN A 186 2.96 7.67 0.10
CA ASN A 186 1.62 7.59 -0.48
C ASN A 186 1.55 6.49 -1.54
N TYR A 187 0.75 5.44 -1.32
CA TYR A 187 0.41 4.47 -2.37
C TYR A 187 -0.96 4.75 -2.98
N GLY A 188 -1.14 4.50 -4.27
CA GLY A 188 -2.43 4.65 -4.94
C GLY A 188 -2.34 4.80 -6.45
N ILE A 189 -3.50 4.92 -7.10
CA ILE A 189 -3.59 5.35 -8.51
C ILE A 189 -4.54 6.53 -8.62
N GLY A 190 -4.17 7.56 -9.37
CA GLY A 190 -5.01 8.71 -9.67
C GLY A 190 -6.13 8.40 -10.66
N GLY A 191 -5.98 7.41 -11.53
CA GLY A 191 -7.01 7.02 -12.49
C GLY A 191 -6.49 6.11 -13.59
N LEU A 192 -7.36 5.84 -14.57
CA LEU A 192 -7.07 5.03 -15.75
C LEU A 192 -7.55 5.76 -17.01
N GLU A 193 -6.70 5.81 -18.03
CA GLU A 193 -7.04 6.35 -19.35
C GLU A 193 -6.92 5.26 -20.41
N ILE A 194 -7.84 5.26 -21.37
CA ILE A 194 -7.80 4.38 -22.54
C ILE A 194 -7.42 5.21 -23.76
N LEU A 195 -6.29 4.87 -24.37
CA LEU A 195 -5.75 5.56 -25.53
C LEU A 195 -5.90 4.67 -26.76
N SER A 196 -6.31 5.24 -27.89
CA SER A 196 -6.41 4.52 -29.17
C SER A 196 -5.54 5.20 -30.21
N VAL A 197 -4.54 4.46 -30.71
CA VAL A 197 -3.58 4.93 -31.72
C VAL A 197 -3.86 4.23 -33.04
#